data_AF-A0A355FBR2-F1
#
_entry.id   AF-A0A355FBR2-F1
#
_cell.length_a   1.000
_cell.length_b   1.000
_cell.length_c   1.000
_cell.angle_alpha   90.00
_cell.angle_beta   90.00
_cell.angle_gamma   90.00
#
_symmetry.space_group_name_H-M   'P 1'
#
loop_
_entity.id
_entity.type
_entity.pdbx_description
1 polymer ?
#
loop_
_entity_poly.entity_id
_entity_poly.type
_entity_poly.pdbx_seq_one_letter_code
_entity_poly.pdbx_strand_id
1 'polypeptide(L)' 'LGLECVVVSSDTTGKIEFLEKYEFDLVKTEGSLLYFETHKALNDPGTHQYGLRVYAKNPDLPHRMDFAYMRWIG' A
#
# COMPACT_ATOMS: atom_id res chain seq x y z
N LEU A 1 -8.41 -10.09 -2.27
CA LEU A 1 -7.67 -8.83 -2.56
C LEU A 1 -6.73 -8.55 -1.40
N GLY A 2 -5.58 -7.95 -1.66
CA GLY A 2 -4.67 -7.42 -0.65
C GLY A 2 -4.58 -5.90 -0.75
N LEU A 3 -4.22 -5.25 0.36
CA LEU A 3 -3.97 -3.82 0.45
C LEU A 3 -2.58 -3.62 1.08
N GLU A 4 -1.78 -2.73 0.51
CA GLU A 4 -0.49 -2.32 1.08
C GLU A 4 -0.34 -0.80 1.03
N CYS A 5 0.43 -0.25 1.98
CA CYS A 5 0.90 1.13 1.91
C CYS A 5 2.28 1.12 1.27
N VAL A 6 2.49 2.04 0.33
CA VAL A 6 3.75 2.32 -0.33
C VAL A 6 4.21 3.68 0.16
N VAL A 7 5.43 3.75 0.68
CA VAL A 7 6.06 4.97 1.14
C VAL A 7 7.12 5.38 0.15
N VAL A 8 7.07 6.63 -0.29
CA VAL A 8 8.09 7.21 -1.17
C VAL A 8 8.59 8.53 -0.61
N SER A 9 9.83 8.86 -0.90
CA SER A 9 10.39 10.19 -0.65
C SER A 9 10.69 10.90 -1.96
N SER A 10 10.70 12.23 -1.93
CA SER A 10 11.20 13.05 -3.03
C SER A 10 12.59 13.57 -2.67
N ASP A 11 13.57 13.34 -3.54
CA ASP A 11 14.89 13.96 -3.38
C ASP A 11 14.85 15.47 -3.74
N THR A 12 15.98 16.16 -3.55
CA THR A 12 16.11 17.60 -3.89
C THR A 12 15.99 17.89 -5.39
N THR A 13 15.99 16.85 -6.24
CA THR A 13 15.80 16.96 -7.70
C THR A 13 14.36 16.68 -8.12
N GLY A 14 13.47 16.33 -7.17
CA GLY A 14 12.08 15.97 -7.43
C GLY A 14 11.88 14.52 -7.89
N LYS A 15 12.93 13.70 -7.85
CA LYS A 15 12.84 12.27 -8.17
C LYS A 15 12.19 11.53 -7.01
N ILE A 16 11.21 10.70 -7.34
CA ILE A 16 10.50 9.85 -6.38
C ILE A 16 11.32 8.58 -6.15
N GLU A 17 11.71 8.33 -4.91
CA GLU A 17 12.41 7.13 -4.49
C GLU A 17 11.51 6.27 -3.59
N PHE A 18 11.39 4.99 -3.94
CA PHE A 18 10.70 4.01 -3.12
C PHE A 18 11.50 3.79 -1.83
N LEU A 19 10.84 3.99 -0.69
CA LEU A 19 11.46 3.74 0.62
C LEU A 19 11.09 2.34 1.10
N GLU A 20 9.80 2.11 1.29
CA GLU A 20 9.31 0.86 1.82
C GLU A 20 7.84 0.62 1.47
N LYS A 21 7.39 -0.60 1.74
CA LYS A 21 5.98 -0.97 1.69
C LYS A 21 5.64 -1.89 2.83
N TYR A 22 4.39 -1.84 3.27
CA TYR A 22 3.88 -2.75 4.28
C TYR A 22 2.43 -3.14 3.97
N GLU A 23 2.12 -4.41 4.17
CA GLU A 23 0.78 -4.95 3.93
C GLU A 23 -0.15 -4.59 5.10
N PHE A 24 -1.44 -4.49 4.78
CA PHE A 24 -2.50 -4.45 5.77
C PHE A 24 -3.07 -5.86 5.96
N ASP A 25 -3.51 -6.13 7.18
CA ASP A 25 -4.19 -7.36 7.52
C ASP A 25 -5.68 -7.23 7.20
N LEU A 26 -6.23 -8.22 6.49
CA LEU A 26 -7.67 -8.31 6.26
C LEU A 26 -8.33 -8.80 7.56
N VAL A 27 -9.03 -7.91 8.25
CA VAL A 27 -9.64 -8.21 9.56
C VAL A 27 -11.11 -8.62 9.44
N LYS A 28 -11.80 -8.21 8.37
CA LYS A 28 -13.23 -8.50 8.18
C LYS A 28 -13.63 -8.46 6.71
N THR A 29 -14.62 -9.28 6.35
CA THR A 29 -15.26 -9.28 5.02
C THR A 29 -16.78 -9.30 5.19
N GLU A 30 -17.49 -8.36 4.55
CA GLU A 30 -18.95 -8.28 4.54
C GLU A 30 -19.45 -8.18 3.10
N GLY A 31 -19.88 -9.32 2.53
CA GLY A 31 -20.26 -9.37 1.12
C GLY A 31 -19.10 -8.99 0.20
N SER A 32 -19.23 -7.86 -0.49
CA SER A 32 -18.18 -7.29 -1.37
C SER A 32 -17.26 -6.29 -0.67
N LEU A 33 -17.50 -5.98 0.61
CA LEU A 33 -16.67 -5.06 1.39
C LEU A 33 -15.56 -5.82 2.13
N LEU A 34 -14.34 -5.31 2.02
CA LEU A 34 -13.15 -5.82 2.71
C LEU A 34 -12.61 -4.74 3.64
N TYR A 35 -12.35 -5.10 4.90
CA TYR A 35 -11.84 -4.19 5.94
C TYR A 35 -10.42 -4.57 6.29
N PHE A 36 -9.53 -3.59 6.20
CA PHE A 36 -8.10 -3.76 6.36
C PHE A 36 -7.58 -2.91 7.52
N GLU A 37 -6.71 -3.45 8.35
CA GLU A 37 -6.06 -2.74 9.45
C GLU A 37 -4.54 -2.85 9.36
N THR A 38 -3.83 -1.88 9.94
CA THR A 38 -2.37 -1.91 10.09
C THR A 38 -2.00 -1.34 11.44
N HIS A 39 -1.02 -1.96 12.09
CA HIS A 39 -0.45 -1.47 13.35
C HIS A 39 0.81 -0.63 13.13
N LYS A 40 1.20 -0.38 11.87
CA LYS A 40 2.38 0.40 11.56
C LYS A 40 2.08 1.88 11.81
N ALA A 41 2.78 2.47 12.77
CA ALA A 41 2.73 3.90 13.01
C ALA A 41 3.42 4.62 11.83
N LEU A 42 2.68 5.52 11.18
CA LEU A 42 3.20 6.49 10.21
C LEU A 42 4.01 7.55 10.96
N ASN A 43 5.16 7.15 11.51
CA ASN A 43 5.90 7.94 12.48
C ASN A 43 7.22 8.46 11.96
N ASP A 44 7.42 8.46 10.64
CA ASP A 44 8.65 8.96 10.01
C ASP A 44 8.57 10.48 9.81
N PRO A 45 9.31 11.28 10.61
CA PRO A 45 9.33 12.72 10.45
C PRO A 45 10.04 13.09 9.14
N GLY A 46 9.32 13.76 8.22
CA GLY A 46 9.87 14.20 6.93
C GLY A 46 8.78 14.39 5.87
N THR A 47 9.18 14.85 4.67
CA THR A 47 8.28 14.93 3.50
C THR A 47 8.18 13.56 2.85
N HIS A 48 7.34 12.70 3.41
CA HIS A 48 7.05 11.38 2.85
C HIS A 48 5.67 11.38 2.18
N GLN A 49 5.56 10.77 1.01
CA GLN A 49 4.28 10.55 0.35
C GLN A 49 3.85 9.09 0.57
N TYR A 50 2.58 8.93 0.94
CA TYR A 50 1.99 7.63 1.22
C TYR A 50 0.97 7.27 0.13
N GLY A 51 1.08 6.07 -0.42
CA GLY A 51 0.16 5.53 -1.42
C GLY A 51 -0.48 4.24 -0.93
N LEU A 52 -1.80 4.13 -1.01
CA LEU A 52 -2.50 2.85 -0.83
C LEU A 52 -2.57 2.12 -2.17
N ARG A 53 -2.11 0.87 -2.22
CA ARG A 53 -2.14 0.03 -3.41
C ARG A 53 -2.91 -1.26 -3.13
N VAL A 54 -3.96 -1.49 -3.92
CA VAL A 54 -4.72 -2.75 -3.92
C VAL A 54 -4.08 -3.72 -4.92
N TYR A 55 -4.07 -5.01 -4.62
CA TYR A 55 -3.57 -6.04 -5.53
C TYR A 55 -4.34 -7.36 -5.40
N ALA A 56 -4.26 -8.22 -6.42
CA ALA A 56 -4.80 -9.56 -6.32
C ALA A 56 -3.91 -10.43 -5.41
N LYS A 57 -4.47 -10.88 -4.29
CA LYS A 57 -3.86 -11.83 -3.36
C LYS A 57 -4.56 -13.17 -3.58
N ASN A 58 -3.93 -14.07 -4.35
CA ASN A 58 -4.39 -15.45 -4.56
C ASN A 58 -3.16 -16.38 -4.61
N PRO A 59 -3.09 -17.43 -3.78
CA PRO A 59 -1.97 -18.38 -3.76
C PRO A 59 -1.77 -19.14 -5.08
N ASP A 60 -2.81 -19.30 -5.90
CA ASP A 60 -2.73 -20.00 -7.19
C ASP A 60 -2.24 -19.12 -8.35
N LEU A 61 -1.94 -17.84 -8.09
CA LEU A 61 -1.37 -16.96 -9.11
C LEU A 61 0.14 -17.20 -9.24
N PRO A 62 0.63 -17.66 -10.41
CA PRO A 62 2.06 -17.94 -10.61
C PRO A 62 2.93 -16.67 -10.57
N HIS A 63 2.32 -15.51 -10.85
CA HIS A 63 2.94 -14.19 -10.74
C HIS A 63 1.92 -13.18 -10.21
N ARG A 64 2.41 -12.17 -9.47
CA ARG A 64 1.56 -11.10 -8.94
C ARG A 64 0.90 -10.34 -10.10
N MET A 65 -0.43 -10.38 -10.14
CA MET A 65 -1.21 -9.59 -11.09
C MET A 65 -1.58 -8.25 -10.45
N ASP A 66 -0.97 -7.17 -10.94
CA ASP A 66 -1.24 -5.83 -10.45
C ASP A 66 -2.59 -5.34 -11.03
N PHE A 67 -3.61 -5.26 -10.18
CA PHE A 67 -4.74 -4.36 -10.42
C PHE A 67 -4.32 -3.01 -9.90
N ALA A 68 -3.84 -2.11 -10.77
CA ALA A 68 -3.24 -0.85 -10.35
C ALA A 68 -4.26 0.19 -9.84
N TYR A 69 -5.00 -0.14 -8.79
CA TYR A 69 -5.75 0.83 -7.99
C TYR A 69 -4.82 1.39 -6.92
N MET A 70 -4.17 2.50 -7.27
CA MET A 70 -3.28 3.24 -6.40
C MET A 70 -3.91 4.58 -6.04
N ARG A 71 -3.92 4.90 -4.74
CA ARG A 71 -4.41 6.18 -4.23
C ARG A 71 -3.33 6.83 -3.37
N TRP A 72 -2.78 7.94 -3.85
CA TRP A 72 -1.92 8.80 -3.04
C TRP A 72 -2.77 9.53 -1.99
N ILE A 73 -2.26 9.55 -0.75
CA ILE A 73 -2.83 10.27 0.38
C ILE A 73 -1.82 11.38 0.70
N GLY A 74 -2.27 12.63 0.57
CA GLY A 74 -1.51 13.84 0.84
C GLY A 74 -2.41 14.91 1.42
#